data_AF-A0A317WGL9-F1
#
_entry.id   AF-A0A317WGL9-F1
#
_cell.length_a   1.000
_cell.length_b   1.000
_cell.length_c   1.000
_cell.angle_alpha   90.00
_cell.angle_beta   90.00
_cell.angle_gamma   90.00
#
_symmetry.space_group_name_H-M   'P 1'
#
loop_
_entity.id
_entity.type
_entity.pdbx_description
1 polymer ?
#
loop_
_entity_poly.entity_id
_entity_poly.type
_entity_poly.pdbx_seq_one_letter_code
_entity_poly.pdbx_strand_id
1 'polypeptide(L)'
;MEPVTESRNRYNLRRALTLMERDIKALEETDTHVLDQAVLKRCRVRALPLSLDADDSLTAKYFTSFAPENMPAPTPGYVDREYNTDGLTLSSERGRLIYLYLQSYVRKLMMDFPEVQRTWSSNQIGDYNFGNLYRTLEPEFGTLSIIHVANSHKPHIKCIMHNDLDVDDGHLLYGEIMTVIRIMLGQLKQKVFVNHMIAPVLLFSMNRWHPRAIEAYFDGQELLIRRTKPYDFTFLNAAGLTTFAQWFLGDPIGDTSRGAVRT
;
A
#
# COMPACT_ATOMS: atom_id res chain seq x y z
N MET A 1 -6.82 -33.63 -10.19
CA MET A 1 -6.02 -32.49 -9.67
C MET A 1 -5.02 -33.06 -8.69
N GLU A 2 -3.73 -32.92 -8.97
CA GLU A 2 -2.70 -33.24 -7.99
C GLU A 2 -2.84 -32.34 -6.75
N PRO A 3 -2.59 -32.86 -5.54
CA PRO A 3 -2.65 -32.06 -4.33
C PRO A 3 -1.53 -31.03 -4.34
N VAL A 4 -1.91 -29.78 -4.60
CA VAL A 4 -1.04 -28.63 -4.51
C VAL A 4 -0.55 -28.47 -3.07
N THR A 5 0.70 -28.85 -2.82
CA THR A 5 1.28 -28.93 -1.47
C THR A 5 2.20 -27.74 -1.24
N GLU A 6 1.97 -27.01 -0.15
CA GLU A 6 2.84 -25.89 0.25
C GLU A 6 4.28 -26.38 0.51
N SER A 7 5.27 -25.73 -0.09
CA SER A 7 6.67 -26.04 0.17
C SER A 7 7.07 -25.68 1.60
N ARG A 8 8.03 -26.42 2.18
CA ARG A 8 8.55 -26.13 3.52
C ARG A 8 9.11 -24.71 3.65
N ASN A 9 9.74 -24.21 2.59
CA ASN A 9 10.28 -22.84 2.56
C ASN A 9 9.17 -21.79 2.66
N ARG A 10 8.08 -21.99 1.91
CA ARG A 10 6.93 -21.09 1.96
C ARG A 10 6.25 -21.11 3.33
N TYR A 11 6.06 -22.30 3.90
CA TYR A 11 5.54 -22.43 5.27
C TYR A 11 6.40 -21.64 6.28
N ASN A 12 7.73 -21.79 6.21
CA ASN A 12 8.65 -21.08 7.09
C ASN A 12 8.57 -19.56 6.90
N LEU A 13 8.46 -19.09 5.66
CA LEU A 13 8.30 -17.67 5.33
C LEU A 13 7.02 -17.10 5.97
N ARG A 14 5.88 -17.77 5.80
CA ARG A 14 4.62 -17.34 6.42
C ARG A 14 4.67 -17.37 7.94
N ARG A 15 5.33 -18.38 8.51
CA ARG A 15 5.54 -18.47 9.96
C ARG A 15 6.37 -17.30 10.47
N ALA A 16 7.45 -16.94 9.78
CA ALA A 16 8.28 -15.79 10.16
C ALA A 16 7.48 -14.47 10.11
N LEU A 17 6.70 -14.26 9.04
CA LEU A 17 5.85 -13.07 8.92
C LEU A 17 4.72 -13.04 9.96
N THR A 18 4.18 -14.20 10.36
CA THR A 18 3.19 -14.30 11.44
C THR A 18 3.80 -13.93 12.80
N LEU A 19 5.04 -14.34 13.08
CA LEU A 19 5.75 -13.92 14.28
C LEU A 19 6.01 -12.41 14.27
N MET A 20 6.37 -11.85 13.11
CA MET A 20 6.53 -10.41 12.96
C MET A 20 5.22 -9.65 13.19
N GLU A 21 4.08 -10.14 12.69
CA GLU A 21 2.76 -9.53 12.97
C GLU A 21 2.48 -9.46 14.47
N ARG A 22 2.75 -10.55 15.19
CA ARG A 22 2.62 -10.60 16.65
C ARG A 22 3.55 -9.60 17.34
N ASP A 23 4.81 -9.55 16.94
CA ASP A 23 5.82 -8.69 17.58
C ASP A 23 5.52 -7.20 17.30
N ILE A 24 5.01 -6.86 16.11
CA ILE A 24 4.51 -5.50 15.79
C ILE A 24 3.25 -5.20 16.60
N LYS A 25 2.30 -6.16 16.70
CA LYS A 25 1.07 -5.98 17.49
C LYS A 25 1.35 -5.68 18.96
N ALA A 26 2.40 -6.26 19.54
CA ALA A 26 2.80 -5.96 20.92
C ALA A 26 3.21 -4.49 21.13
N LEU A 27 3.57 -3.74 20.07
CA LEU A 27 3.85 -2.30 20.16
C LEU A 27 2.58 -1.49 20.48
N GLU A 28 1.40 -2.01 20.13
CA GLU A 28 0.13 -1.38 20.49
C GLU A 28 -0.11 -1.42 21.99
N GLU A 29 0.36 -2.48 22.68
CA GLU A 29 0.26 -2.60 24.15
C GLU A 29 1.15 -1.56 24.87
N THR A 30 2.21 -1.10 24.20
CA THR A 30 3.12 -0.04 24.71
C THR A 30 2.81 1.33 24.12
N ASP A 31 1.63 1.50 23.51
CA ASP A 31 1.16 2.74 22.87
C ASP A 31 2.17 3.36 21.88
N THR A 32 2.95 2.51 21.22
CA THR A 32 4.05 2.92 20.34
C THR A 32 3.59 2.94 18.88
N HIS A 33 3.17 4.12 18.40
CA HIS A 33 2.58 4.27 17.06
C HIS A 33 3.53 4.88 16.01
N VAL A 34 4.59 5.56 16.45
CA VAL A 34 5.65 6.13 15.60
C VAL A 34 6.93 5.35 15.86
N LEU A 35 7.50 4.76 14.80
CA LEU A 35 8.56 3.77 14.92
C LEU A 35 9.88 4.35 14.42
N ASP A 36 10.81 4.50 15.35
CA ASP A 36 12.19 4.90 15.07
C ASP A 36 13.03 3.73 14.56
N GLN A 37 14.28 4.02 14.16
CA GLN A 37 15.20 3.02 13.63
C GLN A 37 15.52 1.88 14.62
N ALA A 38 15.50 2.13 15.92
CA ALA A 38 15.76 1.11 16.93
C ALA A 38 14.61 0.10 17.00
N VAL A 39 13.36 0.60 17.00
CA VAL A 39 12.16 -0.24 16.97
C VAL A 39 12.07 -1.02 15.66
N LEU A 40 12.31 -0.36 14.52
CA LEU A 40 12.31 -1.02 13.21
C LEU A 40 13.33 -2.15 13.13
N LYS A 41 14.56 -1.91 13.60
CA LYS A 41 15.62 -2.94 13.64
C LYS A 41 15.22 -4.10 14.55
N ARG A 42 14.64 -3.84 15.73
CA ARG A 42 14.15 -4.88 16.64
C ARG A 42 13.07 -5.75 15.98
N CYS A 43 12.21 -5.15 15.18
CA CYS A 43 11.13 -5.83 14.46
C CYS A 43 11.55 -6.39 13.09
N ARG A 44 12.84 -6.31 12.73
CA ARG A 44 13.39 -6.74 11.42
C ARG A 44 12.69 -6.07 10.24
N VAL A 45 12.38 -4.79 10.41
CA VAL A 45 11.86 -3.93 9.35
C VAL A 45 12.99 -3.05 8.85
N ARG A 46 13.19 -3.03 7.53
CA ARG A 46 14.17 -2.19 6.86
C ARG A 46 13.46 -1.11 6.05
N ALA A 47 13.60 0.14 6.50
CA ALA A 47 13.10 1.30 5.77
C ALA A 47 14.11 1.76 4.71
N LEU A 48 13.65 2.01 3.49
CA LEU A 48 14.44 2.46 2.35
C LEU A 48 13.70 3.59 1.60
N PRO A 49 14.40 4.45 0.86
CA PRO A 49 13.74 5.40 -0.02
C PRO A 49 13.11 4.70 -1.25
N LEU A 50 12.04 5.30 -1.76
CA LEU A 50 11.35 4.96 -3.00
C LEU A 50 11.22 6.25 -3.82
N SER A 51 11.60 6.16 -5.09
CA SER A 51 11.27 7.19 -6.08
C SER A 51 10.13 6.69 -6.96
N LEU A 52 9.17 7.56 -7.21
CA LEU A 52 8.08 7.35 -8.17
C LEU A 52 8.35 8.04 -9.51
N ASP A 53 9.49 8.71 -9.63
CA ASP A 53 9.98 9.28 -10.88
C ASP A 53 10.68 8.19 -11.70
N ALA A 54 10.55 8.23 -13.01
CA ALA A 54 11.23 7.29 -13.91
C ALA A 54 12.76 7.52 -13.87
N ASP A 55 13.54 6.44 -13.98
CA ASP A 55 15.01 6.42 -14.13
C ASP A 55 15.88 6.52 -12.86
N ASP A 56 15.47 5.93 -11.74
CA ASP A 56 16.33 5.75 -10.56
C ASP A 56 16.45 4.27 -10.13
N SER A 57 17.60 3.91 -9.57
CA SER A 57 17.80 2.73 -8.72
C SER A 57 16.78 2.62 -7.57
N LEU A 58 16.16 3.73 -7.20
CA LEU A 58 15.11 3.85 -6.20
C LEU A 58 13.70 3.56 -6.72
N THR A 59 13.53 3.18 -7.98
CA THR A 59 12.23 2.81 -8.58
C THR A 59 11.63 1.54 -7.96
N ALA A 60 10.30 1.44 -7.97
CA ALA A 60 9.57 0.28 -7.48
C ALA A 60 10.01 -1.02 -8.19
N LYS A 61 10.06 -2.13 -7.45
CA LYS A 61 10.49 -3.45 -7.95
C LYS A 61 9.34 -4.30 -8.48
N TYR A 62 8.15 -4.13 -7.92
CA TYR A 62 6.99 -5.00 -8.16
C TYR A 62 5.80 -4.27 -8.79
N PHE A 63 5.91 -2.96 -8.96
CA PHE A 63 4.87 -2.12 -9.56
C PHE A 63 5.50 -1.19 -10.58
N THR A 64 4.75 -0.84 -11.61
CA THR A 64 5.12 0.22 -12.56
C THR A 64 4.06 1.32 -12.56
N SER A 65 4.31 2.41 -13.27
CA SER A 65 3.36 3.50 -13.46
C SER A 65 2.52 3.27 -14.73
N PHE A 66 1.24 3.65 -14.68
CA PHE A 66 0.37 3.78 -15.83
C PHE A 66 0.45 5.23 -16.32
N ALA A 67 1.15 5.50 -17.43
CA ALA A 67 1.36 6.84 -17.95
C ALA A 67 0.99 6.92 -19.44
N PRO A 68 -0.31 6.93 -19.78
CA PRO A 68 -0.72 7.15 -21.16
C PRO A 68 -0.41 8.58 -21.59
N GLU A 69 -0.11 8.79 -22.88
CA GLU A 69 0.29 10.10 -23.42
C GLU A 69 -0.72 11.22 -23.14
N ASN A 70 -2.01 10.89 -23.12
CA ASN A 70 -3.11 11.84 -22.97
C ASN A 70 -3.82 11.74 -21.61
N MET A 71 -3.09 11.43 -20.53
CA MET A 71 -3.69 11.37 -19.19
C MET A 71 -4.26 12.74 -18.77
N PRO A 72 -5.58 12.87 -18.53
CA PRO A 72 -6.18 14.15 -18.15
C PRO A 72 -5.68 14.62 -16.79
N ALA A 73 -5.46 15.93 -16.60
CA ALA A 73 -5.10 16.46 -15.29
C ALA A 73 -6.28 16.34 -14.29
N PRO A 74 -6.01 16.13 -12.98
CA PRO A 74 -7.03 16.00 -11.94
C PRO A 74 -7.61 17.36 -11.54
N THR A 75 -8.23 18.05 -12.50
CA THR A 75 -8.92 19.32 -12.27
C THR A 75 -10.31 19.07 -11.67
N PRO A 76 -10.88 20.02 -10.90
CA PRO A 76 -12.23 19.87 -10.37
C PRO A 76 -13.29 19.57 -11.44
N GLY A 77 -13.15 20.14 -12.63
CA GLY A 77 -14.05 19.89 -13.76
C GLY A 77 -13.94 18.47 -14.32
N TYR A 78 -12.73 17.91 -14.42
CA TYR A 78 -12.55 16.53 -14.87
C TYR A 78 -13.02 15.52 -13.80
N VAL A 79 -12.63 15.76 -12.55
CA VAL A 79 -12.93 14.89 -11.40
C VAL A 79 -14.40 14.98 -10.99
N ASP A 80 -15.09 16.06 -11.37
CA ASP A 80 -16.45 16.40 -10.95
C ASP A 80 -16.57 16.47 -9.41
N ARG A 81 -15.57 17.12 -8.81
CA ARG A 81 -15.43 17.29 -7.35
C ARG A 81 -14.55 18.48 -7.02
N GLU A 82 -14.96 19.28 -6.05
CA GLU A 82 -14.13 20.33 -5.48
C GLU A 82 -13.17 19.78 -4.43
N TYR A 83 -11.95 20.32 -4.40
CA TYR A 83 -11.00 20.07 -3.33
C TYR A 83 -11.19 21.15 -2.26
N ASN A 84 -12.15 20.93 -1.37
CA ASN A 84 -12.50 21.89 -0.35
C ASN A 84 -11.95 21.47 1.01
N THR A 85 -11.06 22.29 1.56
CA THR A 85 -10.46 22.11 2.89
C THR A 85 -11.21 22.86 3.99
N ASP A 86 -12.17 23.71 3.62
CA ASP A 86 -12.96 24.51 4.55
C ASP A 86 -13.90 23.61 5.36
N GLY A 87 -13.97 23.86 6.67
CA GLY A 87 -14.85 23.11 7.56
C GLY A 87 -14.32 21.74 8.00
N LEU A 88 -13.11 21.34 7.60
CA LEU A 88 -12.46 20.16 8.18
C LEU A 88 -12.06 20.45 9.63
N THR A 89 -12.58 19.66 10.57
CA THR A 89 -12.34 19.86 12.01
C THR A 89 -11.53 18.72 12.61
N LEU A 90 -11.65 17.49 12.10
CA LEU A 90 -10.97 16.32 12.62
C LEU A 90 -9.72 16.00 11.78
N SER A 91 -8.67 15.47 12.42
CA SER A 91 -7.46 15.01 11.72
C SER A 91 -7.75 13.92 10.70
N SER A 92 -8.71 13.04 11.01
CA SER A 92 -9.11 11.91 10.18
C SER A 92 -9.82 12.32 8.89
N GLU A 93 -10.40 13.51 8.84
CA GLU A 93 -11.09 14.03 7.65
C GLU A 93 -10.11 14.44 6.55
N ARG A 94 -8.89 14.85 6.92
CA ARG A 94 -7.88 15.37 5.97
C ARG A 94 -7.42 14.30 4.98
N GLY A 95 -6.97 13.15 5.49
CA GLY A 95 -6.56 12.02 4.65
C GLY A 95 -7.74 11.45 3.85
N ARG A 96 -8.95 11.46 4.44
CA ARG A 96 -10.18 11.03 3.76
C ARG A 96 -10.58 11.97 2.62
N LEU A 97 -10.42 13.28 2.77
CA LEU A 97 -10.65 14.26 1.69
C LEU A 97 -9.75 13.96 0.48
N ILE A 98 -8.44 13.80 0.72
CA ILE A 98 -7.46 13.49 -0.32
C ILE A 98 -7.85 12.19 -1.03
N TYR A 99 -8.20 11.16 -0.27
CA TYR A 99 -8.67 9.89 -0.82
C TYR A 99 -9.92 10.05 -1.69
N LEU A 100 -10.94 10.79 -1.24
CA LEU A 100 -12.17 10.96 -2.02
C LEU A 100 -11.92 11.66 -3.35
N TYR A 101 -11.01 12.64 -3.36
CA TYR A 101 -10.58 13.29 -4.59
C TYR A 101 -9.83 12.33 -5.51
N LEU A 102 -8.82 11.61 -4.99
CA LEU A 102 -8.06 10.61 -5.73
C LEU A 102 -8.97 9.49 -6.27
N GLN A 103 -9.92 9.00 -5.48
CA GLN A 103 -10.86 7.96 -5.87
C GLN A 103 -11.74 8.41 -7.03
N SER A 104 -12.22 9.65 -6.97
CA SER A 104 -13.03 10.24 -8.05
C SER A 104 -12.21 10.35 -9.34
N TYR A 105 -10.96 10.80 -9.23
CA TYR A 105 -10.03 10.90 -10.34
C TYR A 105 -9.70 9.53 -10.96
N VAL A 106 -9.35 8.53 -10.13
CA VAL A 106 -9.10 7.15 -10.55
C VAL A 106 -10.32 6.55 -11.25
N ARG A 107 -11.54 6.80 -10.75
CA ARG A 107 -12.77 6.30 -11.39
C ARG A 107 -12.95 6.88 -12.80
N LYS A 108 -12.72 8.18 -12.99
CA LYS A 108 -12.78 8.82 -14.32
C LYS A 108 -11.73 8.22 -15.26
N LEU A 109 -10.49 8.06 -14.79
CA LEU A 109 -9.43 7.41 -15.57
C LEU A 109 -9.78 5.98 -15.95
N MET A 110 -10.38 5.19 -15.05
CA MET A 110 -10.81 3.82 -15.38
C MET A 110 -11.94 3.77 -16.42
N MET A 111 -12.72 4.85 -16.59
CA MET A 111 -13.72 4.97 -17.66
C MET A 111 -13.06 5.32 -18.99
N ASP A 112 -12.12 6.26 -18.98
CA ASP A 112 -11.41 6.73 -20.18
C ASP A 112 -10.39 5.69 -20.69
N PHE A 113 -9.84 4.88 -19.79
CA PHE A 113 -8.82 3.84 -20.04
C PHE A 113 -9.30 2.47 -19.55
N PRO A 114 -10.28 1.83 -20.24
CA PRO A 114 -10.91 0.60 -19.79
C PRO A 114 -9.96 -0.61 -19.74
N GLU A 115 -8.79 -0.55 -20.39
CA GLU A 115 -7.75 -1.57 -20.31
C GLU A 115 -7.25 -1.80 -18.88
N VAL A 116 -7.27 -0.77 -18.02
CA VAL A 116 -6.86 -0.87 -16.61
C VAL A 116 -7.74 -1.86 -15.84
N GLN A 117 -9.04 -1.92 -16.19
CA GLN A 117 -9.99 -2.84 -15.57
C GLN A 117 -9.75 -4.30 -15.93
N ARG A 118 -8.94 -4.58 -16.97
CA ARG A 118 -8.53 -5.94 -17.33
C ARG A 118 -7.43 -6.47 -16.41
N THR A 119 -6.60 -5.57 -15.85
CA THR A 119 -5.49 -5.93 -14.96
C THR A 119 -5.93 -5.99 -13.50
N TRP A 120 -6.72 -5.03 -13.05
CA TRP A 120 -7.05 -4.85 -11.63
C TRP A 120 -8.54 -5.13 -11.35
N SER A 121 -8.80 -5.77 -10.22
CA SER A 121 -10.15 -6.05 -9.70
C SER A 121 -10.26 -5.60 -8.25
N SER A 122 -11.48 -5.41 -7.77
CA SER A 122 -11.77 -4.96 -6.40
C SER A 122 -12.93 -5.73 -5.81
N ASN A 123 -12.81 -6.14 -4.55
CA ASN A 123 -13.90 -6.64 -3.71
C ASN A 123 -14.18 -5.65 -2.58
N GLN A 124 -15.23 -5.89 -1.79
CA GLN A 124 -15.38 -5.17 -0.52
C GLN A 124 -14.22 -5.53 0.41
N ILE A 125 -13.78 -4.60 1.25
CA ILE A 125 -12.58 -4.80 2.08
C ILE A 125 -12.73 -6.02 3.01
N GLY A 126 -13.93 -6.25 3.54
CA GLY A 126 -14.24 -7.40 4.38
C GLY A 126 -14.10 -8.75 3.68
N ASP A 127 -14.24 -8.81 2.36
CA ASP A 127 -14.24 -10.06 1.60
C ASP A 127 -12.82 -10.64 1.43
N TYR A 128 -11.78 -9.83 1.60
CA TYR A 128 -10.38 -10.26 1.43
C TYR A 128 -9.88 -11.18 2.56
N ASN A 129 -10.55 -11.22 3.72
CA ASN A 129 -10.13 -12.01 4.89
C ASN A 129 -8.68 -11.73 5.36
N PHE A 130 -8.21 -10.49 5.23
CA PHE A 130 -6.86 -10.07 5.64
C PHE A 130 -6.71 -9.84 7.16
N GLY A 131 -7.75 -10.13 7.95
CA GLY A 131 -7.82 -9.79 9.36
C GLY A 131 -8.28 -8.34 9.57
N ASN A 132 -8.10 -7.82 10.78
CA ASN A 132 -8.53 -6.45 11.07
C ASN A 132 -7.59 -5.44 10.38
N LEU A 133 -8.09 -4.63 9.46
CA LEU A 133 -7.31 -3.58 8.80
C LEU A 133 -7.64 -2.18 9.32
N TYR A 134 -8.24 -2.12 10.51
CA TYR A 134 -8.76 -0.91 11.13
C TYR A 134 -8.34 -0.82 12.59
N ARG A 135 -8.16 0.41 13.04
CA ARG A 135 -8.07 0.78 14.45
C ARG A 135 -8.97 1.99 14.66
N THR A 136 -9.96 1.84 15.53
CA THR A 136 -10.97 2.88 15.82
C THR A 136 -10.59 3.76 17.02
N LEU A 137 -9.54 3.38 17.76
CA LEU A 137 -8.99 4.17 18.87
C LEU A 137 -7.90 5.10 18.35
N GLU A 138 -7.71 6.25 19.00
CA GLU A 138 -6.67 7.21 18.62
C GLU A 138 -5.26 6.66 18.89
N PRO A 139 -4.28 6.91 17.99
CA PRO A 139 -4.45 7.37 16.61
C PRO A 139 -5.22 6.40 15.68
N GLU A 140 -6.30 6.89 15.03
CA GLU A 140 -7.11 6.09 14.11
C GLU A 140 -6.31 5.75 12.84
N PHE A 141 -6.54 4.55 12.29
CA PHE A 141 -6.15 4.25 10.93
C PHE A 141 -7.07 3.18 10.33
N GLY A 142 -7.13 3.13 9.01
CA GLY A 142 -7.92 2.09 8.36
C GLY A 142 -7.88 2.09 6.85
N THR A 143 -8.13 0.92 6.27
CA THR A 143 -8.13 0.74 4.83
C THR A 143 -9.37 1.35 4.19
N LEU A 144 -9.17 2.09 3.09
CA LEU A 144 -10.20 2.80 2.32
C LEU A 144 -10.47 2.13 0.97
N SER A 145 -9.45 1.53 0.36
CA SER A 145 -9.55 0.85 -0.94
C SER A 145 -8.50 -0.26 -1.06
N ILE A 146 -8.87 -1.37 -1.69
CA ILE A 146 -7.96 -2.46 -2.06
C ILE A 146 -8.29 -2.88 -3.50
N ILE A 147 -7.25 -2.94 -4.33
CA ILE A 147 -7.30 -3.60 -5.63
C ILE A 147 -6.28 -4.75 -5.69
N HIS A 148 -6.65 -5.81 -6.40
CA HIS A 148 -5.86 -7.01 -6.60
C HIS A 148 -5.78 -7.35 -8.08
N VAL A 149 -4.78 -8.15 -8.48
CA VAL A 149 -4.64 -8.56 -9.87
C VAL A 149 -5.80 -9.48 -10.26
N ALA A 150 -6.51 -9.11 -11.33
CA ALA A 150 -7.69 -9.82 -11.82
C ALA A 150 -7.39 -11.31 -12.07
N ASN A 151 -8.38 -12.15 -11.79
CA ASN A 151 -8.31 -13.61 -11.89
C ASN A 151 -7.19 -14.25 -11.04
N SER A 152 -6.66 -13.51 -10.05
CA SER A 152 -5.67 -14.01 -9.09
C SER A 152 -4.40 -14.62 -9.71
N HIS A 153 -3.94 -14.06 -10.84
CA HIS A 153 -2.71 -14.52 -11.50
C HIS A 153 -1.42 -14.14 -10.76
N LYS A 154 -1.45 -13.08 -9.96
CA LYS A 154 -0.31 -12.59 -9.20
C LYS A 154 -0.74 -12.15 -7.79
N PRO A 155 0.13 -12.28 -6.78
CA PRO A 155 -0.20 -11.97 -5.40
C PRO A 155 -0.12 -10.48 -5.07
N HIS A 156 0.10 -9.60 -6.05
CA HIS A 156 0.20 -8.16 -5.86
C HIS A 156 -1.11 -7.56 -5.35
N ILE A 157 -0.98 -6.66 -4.38
CA ILE A 157 -2.08 -5.85 -3.85
C ILE A 157 -1.69 -4.38 -3.92
N LYS A 158 -2.64 -3.51 -4.25
CA LYS A 158 -2.53 -2.09 -3.95
C LYS A 158 -3.60 -1.70 -2.95
N CYS A 159 -3.23 -0.83 -2.03
CA CYS A 159 -4.06 -0.44 -0.90
C CYS A 159 -3.98 1.07 -0.72
N ILE A 160 -5.12 1.70 -0.41
CA ILE A 160 -5.17 3.07 0.09
C ILE A 160 -5.72 3.01 1.51
N MET A 161 -5.04 3.65 2.46
CA MET A 161 -5.48 3.75 3.85
C MET A 161 -5.47 5.20 4.32
N HIS A 162 -6.28 5.53 5.33
CA HIS A 162 -6.05 6.73 6.13
C HIS A 162 -5.24 6.39 7.37
N ASN A 163 -4.52 7.39 7.86
CA ASN A 163 -3.82 7.33 9.13
C ASN A 163 -3.82 8.73 9.76
N ASP A 164 -4.23 8.80 11.02
CA ASP A 164 -4.41 10.05 11.74
C ASP A 164 -3.13 10.62 12.31
N LEU A 165 -1.99 9.97 12.08
CA LEU A 165 -0.69 10.52 12.38
C LEU A 165 -0.10 11.20 11.16
N ASP A 166 0.54 12.33 11.42
CA ASP A 166 1.42 12.96 10.46
C ASP A 166 2.72 12.17 10.30
N VAL A 167 3.43 12.37 9.21
CA VAL A 167 4.66 11.64 8.89
C VAL A 167 5.83 12.57 8.68
N ASP A 168 7.00 12.09 9.10
CA ASP A 168 8.28 12.66 8.71
C ASP A 168 9.07 11.66 7.85
N ASP A 169 10.21 12.13 7.34
CA ASP A 169 11.13 11.34 6.50
C ASP A 169 11.86 10.24 7.27
N GLY A 170 11.86 10.28 8.61
CA GLY A 170 12.64 9.39 9.49
C GLY A 170 11.87 8.16 9.98
N HIS A 171 10.55 8.28 10.18
CA HIS A 171 9.75 7.29 10.91
C HIS A 171 8.74 6.53 10.04
N LEU A 172 8.46 5.29 10.43
CA LEU A 172 7.29 4.53 9.95
C LEU A 172 6.20 4.55 11.00
N LEU A 173 4.95 4.40 10.57
CA LEU A 173 3.82 4.33 11.48
C LEU A 173 3.39 2.88 11.68
N TYR A 174 2.96 2.58 12.91
CA TYR A 174 2.39 1.27 13.25
C TYR A 174 1.30 0.83 12.27
N GLY A 175 0.36 1.72 11.96
CA GLY A 175 -0.73 1.44 11.03
C GLY A 175 -0.28 1.06 9.62
N GLU A 176 0.78 1.68 9.10
CA GLU A 176 1.34 1.35 7.78
C GLU A 176 1.92 -0.07 7.78
N ILE A 177 2.75 -0.39 8.78
CA ILE A 177 3.43 -1.70 8.88
C ILE A 177 2.41 -2.82 9.14
N MET A 178 1.49 -2.61 10.07
CA MET A 178 0.48 -3.61 10.41
C MET A 178 -0.40 -3.93 9.20
N THR A 179 -0.81 -2.90 8.45
CA THR A 179 -1.63 -3.07 7.25
C THR A 179 -0.91 -3.90 6.19
N VAL A 180 0.35 -3.57 5.87
CA VAL A 180 1.09 -4.33 4.84
C VAL A 180 1.35 -5.77 5.27
N ILE A 181 1.71 -6.02 6.53
CA ILE A 181 1.93 -7.39 7.04
C ILE A 181 0.66 -8.23 6.94
N ARG A 182 -0.49 -7.67 7.34
CA ARG A 182 -1.78 -8.37 7.30
C ARG A 182 -2.21 -8.71 5.88
N ILE A 183 -2.07 -7.76 4.95
CA ILE A 183 -2.33 -7.99 3.52
C ILE A 183 -1.41 -9.10 2.98
N MET A 184 -0.11 -9.04 3.25
CA MET A 184 0.86 -10.05 2.81
C MET A 184 0.52 -11.44 3.35
N LEU A 185 0.21 -11.56 4.64
CA LEU A 185 -0.20 -12.81 5.26
C LEU A 185 -1.49 -13.35 4.64
N GLY A 186 -2.45 -12.47 4.35
CA GLY A 186 -3.69 -12.80 3.67
C GLY A 186 -3.45 -13.41 2.30
N GLN A 187 -2.67 -12.73 1.46
CA GLN A 187 -2.28 -13.24 0.13
C GLN A 187 -1.54 -14.57 0.23
N LEU A 188 -0.55 -14.68 1.11
CA LEU A 188 0.22 -15.91 1.30
C LEU A 188 -0.61 -17.05 1.92
N LYS A 189 -1.79 -16.80 2.49
CA LYS A 189 -2.71 -17.88 2.94
C LYS A 189 -3.51 -18.50 1.81
N GLN A 190 -3.65 -17.82 0.67
CA GLN A 190 -4.50 -18.31 -0.42
C GLN A 190 -3.81 -19.43 -1.19
N LYS A 191 -4.59 -20.48 -1.51
CA LYS A 191 -4.11 -21.66 -2.24
C LYS A 191 -3.66 -21.31 -3.66
N VAL A 192 -4.33 -20.36 -4.32
CA VAL A 192 -3.98 -19.90 -5.67
C VAL A 192 -2.55 -19.33 -5.73
N PHE A 193 -2.04 -18.78 -4.61
CA PHE A 193 -0.70 -18.21 -4.51
C PHE A 193 0.34 -19.13 -3.87
N VAL A 194 0.13 -20.46 -3.90
CA VAL A 194 1.05 -21.43 -3.30
C VAL A 194 2.46 -21.46 -3.93
N ASN A 195 2.56 -21.07 -5.21
CA ASN A 195 3.82 -21.04 -5.95
C ASN A 195 4.54 -19.69 -5.83
N HIS A 196 3.97 -18.76 -5.07
CA HIS A 196 4.55 -17.45 -4.81
C HIS A 196 5.19 -17.40 -3.42
N MET A 197 6.40 -16.85 -3.37
CA MET A 197 7.16 -16.62 -2.16
C MET A 197 7.07 -15.17 -1.68
N ILE A 198 6.62 -14.26 -2.55
CA ILE A 198 6.51 -12.83 -2.28
C ILE A 198 5.07 -12.40 -2.55
N ALA A 199 4.49 -11.61 -1.66
CA ALA A 199 3.22 -10.93 -1.87
C ALA A 199 3.45 -9.40 -1.79
N PRO A 200 3.78 -8.73 -2.90
CA PRO A 200 4.09 -7.30 -2.88
C PRO A 200 2.85 -6.47 -2.56
N VAL A 201 3.03 -5.39 -1.79
CA VAL A 201 1.98 -4.42 -1.47
C VAL A 201 2.45 -3.03 -1.85
N LEU A 202 1.67 -2.32 -2.68
CA LEU A 202 1.82 -0.87 -2.87
C LEU A 202 0.75 -0.17 -2.04
N LEU A 203 1.17 0.47 -0.96
CA LEU A 203 0.31 1.18 -0.03
C LEU A 203 0.42 2.69 -0.27
N PHE A 204 -0.71 3.37 -0.41
CA PHE A 204 -0.79 4.81 -0.32
C PHE A 204 -1.37 5.16 1.06
N SER A 205 -0.51 5.70 1.93
CA SER A 205 -0.90 6.10 3.28
C SER A 205 -1.32 7.55 3.26
N MET A 206 -2.61 7.81 3.51
CA MET A 206 -3.20 9.14 3.57
C MET A 206 -3.01 9.74 4.96
N ASN A 207 -1.76 10.14 5.24
CA ASN A 207 -1.31 10.70 6.51
C ASN A 207 -1.70 12.16 6.62
N ARG A 208 -2.88 12.46 7.18
CA ARG A 208 -3.40 13.84 7.28
C ARG A 208 -3.27 14.62 5.97
N TRP A 209 -2.37 15.62 5.92
CA TRP A 209 -2.07 16.44 4.75
C TRP A 209 -0.81 16.01 4.00
N HIS A 210 -0.10 15.01 4.48
CA HIS A 210 1.21 14.60 3.99
C HIS A 210 1.22 13.13 3.57
N PRO A 211 0.36 12.70 2.62
CA PRO A 211 0.34 11.32 2.19
C PRO A 211 1.66 10.89 1.54
N ARG A 212 1.94 9.58 1.59
CA ARG A 212 3.11 8.98 0.94
C ARG A 212 2.78 7.61 0.34
N ALA A 213 3.58 7.20 -0.64
CA ALA A 213 3.50 5.87 -1.22
C ALA A 213 4.58 4.96 -0.61
N ILE A 214 4.21 3.68 -0.43
CA ILE A 214 5.05 2.66 0.17
C ILE A 214 4.98 1.39 -0.67
N GLU A 215 6.12 0.94 -1.19
CA GLU A 215 6.28 -0.42 -1.70
C GLU A 215 6.82 -1.31 -0.59
N ALA A 216 6.07 -2.36 -0.26
CA ALA A 216 6.41 -3.31 0.80
C ALA A 216 6.49 -4.74 0.27
N TYR A 217 7.47 -5.50 0.75
CA TYR A 217 7.56 -6.95 0.55
C TYR A 217 8.42 -7.60 1.63
N PHE A 218 8.15 -8.88 1.92
CA PHE A 218 8.96 -9.68 2.85
C PHE A 218 9.91 -10.58 2.05
N ASP A 219 11.21 -10.51 2.32
CA ASP A 219 12.22 -11.30 1.60
C ASP A 219 12.49 -12.68 2.21
N GLY A 220 11.82 -12.99 3.32
CA GLY A 220 12.02 -14.21 4.11
C GLY A 220 12.85 -13.99 5.39
N GLN A 221 13.50 -12.84 5.53
CA GLN A 221 14.30 -12.46 6.70
C GLN A 221 13.82 -11.14 7.30
N GLU A 222 13.64 -10.13 6.45
CA GLU A 222 13.28 -8.76 6.82
C GLU A 222 12.07 -8.30 6.02
N LEU A 223 11.27 -7.41 6.63
CA LEU A 223 10.22 -6.68 5.93
C LEU A 223 10.83 -5.42 5.32
N LEU A 224 10.85 -5.35 4.00
CA LEU A 224 11.39 -4.22 3.27
C LEU A 224 10.26 -3.24 3.03
N ILE A 225 10.42 -2.02 3.55
CA ILE A 225 9.47 -0.92 3.41
C ILE A 225 10.18 0.20 2.67
N ARG A 226 9.86 0.38 1.39
CA ARG A 226 10.39 1.44 0.55
C ARG A 226 9.37 2.55 0.47
N ARG A 227 9.71 3.79 0.85
CA ARG A 227 8.74 4.90 0.94
C ARG A 227 9.20 6.14 0.22
N THR A 228 8.25 6.88 -0.34
CA THR A 228 8.50 8.23 -0.85
C THR A 228 8.67 9.20 0.30
N LYS A 229 9.15 10.41 0.00
CA LYS A 229 8.88 11.56 0.86
C LYS A 229 7.37 11.82 0.94
N PRO A 230 6.87 12.41 2.04
CA PRO A 230 5.51 12.89 2.12
C PRO A 230 5.24 13.99 1.09
N TYR A 231 4.09 13.94 0.44
CA TYR A 231 3.63 14.97 -0.50
C TYR A 231 2.76 15.97 0.26
N ASP A 232 2.94 17.27 0.04
CA ASP A 232 2.06 18.27 0.66
C ASP A 232 0.73 18.39 -0.11
N PHE A 233 -0.36 18.18 0.63
CA PHE A 233 -1.75 18.26 0.19
C PHE A 233 -2.58 19.25 1.01
N THR A 234 -1.93 20.17 1.73
CA THR A 234 -2.60 21.30 2.39
C THR A 234 -3.47 22.08 1.40
N PHE A 235 -3.06 22.11 0.12
CA PHE A 235 -3.86 22.55 -1.01
C PHE A 235 -3.93 21.46 -2.09
N LEU A 236 -4.75 21.67 -3.12
CA LEU A 236 -4.84 20.74 -4.25
C LEU A 236 -3.48 20.55 -4.92
N ASN A 237 -2.89 19.37 -4.74
CA ASN A 237 -1.65 18.98 -5.39
C ASN A 237 -1.95 18.10 -6.60
N ALA A 238 -2.18 18.74 -7.76
CA ALA A 238 -2.52 18.03 -8.98
C ALA A 238 -1.40 17.09 -9.46
N ALA A 239 -0.13 17.48 -9.33
CA ALA A 239 0.99 16.63 -9.69
C ALA A 239 1.05 15.37 -8.82
N GLY A 240 0.90 15.51 -7.51
CA GLY A 240 0.85 14.38 -6.57
C GLY A 240 -0.32 13.43 -6.85
N LEU A 241 -1.50 13.97 -7.15
CA LEU A 241 -2.66 13.15 -7.55
C LEU A 241 -2.42 12.38 -8.85
N THR A 242 -1.83 13.04 -9.84
CA THR A 242 -1.42 12.38 -11.09
C THR A 242 -0.47 11.25 -10.79
N THR A 243 0.62 11.50 -10.06
CA THR A 243 1.58 10.45 -9.67
C THR A 243 0.89 9.30 -8.94
N PHE A 244 0.08 9.58 -7.92
CA PHE A 244 -0.62 8.54 -7.17
C PHE A 244 -1.56 7.72 -8.05
N ALA A 245 -2.31 8.36 -8.96
CA ALA A 245 -3.19 7.65 -9.89
C ALA A 245 -2.40 6.79 -10.88
N GLN A 246 -1.32 7.32 -11.46
CA GLN A 246 -0.43 6.57 -12.38
C GLN A 246 0.08 5.30 -11.68
N TRP A 247 0.58 5.43 -10.46
CA TRP A 247 1.11 4.30 -9.71
C TRP A 247 0.02 3.36 -9.16
N PHE A 248 -1.17 3.88 -8.84
CA PHE A 248 -2.30 3.05 -8.42
C PHE A 248 -2.87 2.24 -9.60
N LEU A 249 -2.82 2.75 -10.83
CA LEU A 249 -3.35 2.07 -12.02
C LEU A 249 -2.32 1.25 -12.80
N GLY A 250 -1.02 1.48 -12.59
CA GLY A 250 0.05 0.77 -13.30
C GLY A 250 0.10 -0.73 -13.08
N ASP A 251 0.82 -1.44 -13.95
CA ASP A 251 0.81 -2.90 -13.97
C ASP A 251 1.64 -3.53 -12.84
N PRO A 252 1.30 -4.78 -12.44
CA PRO A 252 2.13 -5.58 -11.55
C PRO A 252 3.33 -6.15 -12.32
N ILE A 253 4.54 -5.84 -11.86
CA ILE A 253 5.81 -6.33 -12.44
C ILE A 253 6.59 -7.18 -11.42
N GLY A 254 7.75 -7.69 -11.83
CA GLY A 254 8.63 -8.50 -10.99
C GLY A 254 8.19 -9.97 -10.83
N ASP A 255 9.18 -10.82 -10.57
CA ASP A 255 8.96 -12.24 -10.26
C ASP A 255 8.66 -12.41 -8.76
N THR A 256 7.54 -13.08 -8.47
CA THR A 256 7.09 -13.36 -7.09
C THR A 256 7.17 -14.85 -6.74
N SER A 257 7.57 -15.71 -7.69
CA SER A 257 7.70 -17.16 -7.51
C SER A 257 8.95 -17.54 -6.72
N ARG A 258 10.00 -16.72 -6.82
CA ARG A 258 11.26 -16.90 -6.11
C ARG A 258 11.33 -15.95 -4.92
N GLY A 259 12.05 -16.37 -3.86
CA GLY A 259 12.40 -15.44 -2.78
C GLY A 259 13.25 -14.29 -3.34
N ALA A 260 13.17 -13.12 -2.73
CA ALA A 260 13.95 -11.97 -3.19
C ALA A 260 15.45 -12.28 -3.02
N VAL A 261 16.18 -12.31 -4.13
CA VAL A 261 17.64 -12.45 -4.11
C VAL A 261 18.21 -11.12 -3.65
N ARG A 262 19.09 -11.14 -2.65
CA ARG A 262 19.86 -9.96 -2.25
C ARG A 262 20.76 -9.55 -3.42
N THR A 263 20.43 -8.43 -4.06
CA THR A 263 21.37 -7.63 -4.85
C THR A 263 22.03 -6.63 -3.92
#